data_AF-A0A1Z7YPS1-F1
#
_entry.id   AF-A0A1Z7YPS1-F1
#
_cell.length_a   1.000
_cell.length_b   1.000
_cell.length_c   1.000
_cell.angle_alpha   90.00
_cell.angle_beta   90.00
_cell.angle_gamma   90.00
#
_symmetry.space_group_name_H-M   'P 1'
#
loop_
_entity.id
_entity.type
_entity.pdbx_description
1 polymer ?
#
loop_
_entity_poly.entity_id
_entity_poly.type
_entity_poly.pdbx_seq_one_letter_code
_entity_poly.pdbx_strand_id
1 'polypeptide(L)'
;MTIKITKDRFTPAEWQSLLYAPLIIFNIVAGADGRIDQKEVAAFKKLLVEGLLSDIQLMKLVTNDLLQDLESLTSEVFAGKMDPNQCMESIRNAVDTELTQEEALAFKLALLSIGKKIAKASGGFLGLGNRICLSEKQAMVTLAAALHVINIPEGNG
;
A
#
# COMPACT_ATOMS: atom_id res chain seq x y z
N MET A 1 -13.44 18.52 -16.59
CA MET A 1 -12.08 18.64 -17.15
C MET A 1 -11.20 17.82 -16.24
N THR A 2 -10.83 16.59 -16.62
CA THR A 2 -10.01 15.73 -15.75
C THR A 2 -8.58 16.26 -15.81
N ILE A 3 -8.11 16.90 -14.75
CA ILE A 3 -6.71 17.29 -14.63
C ILE A 3 -5.89 16.00 -14.66
N LYS A 4 -4.90 15.93 -15.54
CA LYS A 4 -3.99 14.79 -15.62
C LYS A 4 -3.08 14.84 -14.39
N ILE A 5 -3.02 13.76 -13.62
CA ILE A 5 -2.08 13.65 -12.49
C ILE A 5 -0.69 13.44 -13.07
N THR A 6 0.28 14.21 -12.60
CA THR A 6 1.69 14.16 -13.02
C THR A 6 2.60 14.25 -11.81
N LYS A 7 3.84 13.77 -11.95
CA LYS A 7 4.84 13.69 -10.87
C LYS A 7 5.22 15.07 -10.31
N ASP A 8 5.22 16.10 -11.14
CA ASP A 8 5.56 17.49 -10.76
C ASP A 8 4.57 18.14 -9.79
N ARG A 9 3.40 17.53 -9.55
CA ARG A 9 2.51 17.93 -8.46
C ARG A 9 3.06 17.61 -7.07
N PHE A 10 4.03 16.72 -6.97
CA PHE A 10 4.57 16.29 -5.69
C PHE A 10 5.99 16.82 -5.52
N THR A 11 6.33 17.21 -4.30
CA THR A 11 7.73 17.43 -3.93
C THR A 11 8.52 16.12 -4.04
N PRO A 12 9.86 16.18 -4.16
CA PRO A 12 10.67 14.97 -4.19
C PRO A 12 10.46 14.03 -2.99
N ALA A 13 10.25 14.59 -1.79
CA ALA A 13 10.02 13.81 -0.57
C ALA A 13 8.65 13.13 -0.55
N GLU A 14 7.60 13.84 -1.01
CA GLU A 14 6.27 13.26 -1.17
C GLU A 14 6.27 12.17 -2.21
N TRP A 15 6.89 12.41 -3.37
CA TRP A 15 7.00 11.42 -4.42
C TRP A 15 7.71 10.16 -3.93
N GLN A 16 8.83 10.32 -3.22
CA GLN A 16 9.56 9.22 -2.63
C GLN A 16 8.67 8.41 -1.67
N SER A 17 7.88 9.09 -0.84
CA SER A 17 6.92 8.44 0.07
C SER A 17 5.88 7.61 -0.70
N LEU A 18 5.38 8.11 -1.83
CA LEU A 18 4.45 7.40 -2.70
C LEU A 18 5.09 6.17 -3.35
N LEU A 19 6.37 6.23 -3.73
CA LEU A 19 7.11 5.08 -4.26
C LEU A 19 7.21 3.95 -3.22
N TYR A 20 7.40 4.26 -1.93
CA TYR A 20 7.41 3.21 -0.90
C TYR A 20 6.03 2.61 -0.62
N ALA A 21 4.93 3.27 -1.00
CA ALA A 21 3.59 2.88 -0.57
C ALA A 21 3.23 1.42 -0.88
N PRO A 22 3.43 0.88 -2.10
CA PRO A 22 3.15 -0.53 -2.37
C PRO A 22 4.01 -1.48 -1.54
N LEU A 23 5.27 -1.12 -1.28
CA LEU A 23 6.23 -1.93 -0.52
C LEU A 23 5.90 -1.96 0.96
N ILE A 24 5.54 -0.81 1.55
CA ILE A 24 5.15 -0.69 2.95
C ILE A 24 3.88 -1.50 3.20
N ILE A 25 2.90 -1.44 2.30
CA ILE A 25 1.68 -2.24 2.41
C ILE A 25 1.98 -3.74 2.34
N PHE A 26 2.84 -4.14 1.41
CA PHE A 26 3.27 -5.52 1.33
C PHE A 26 3.98 -5.96 2.62
N ASN A 27 4.89 -5.16 3.15
CA ASN A 27 5.60 -5.44 4.40
C ASN A 27 4.64 -5.54 5.61
N ILE A 28 3.65 -4.63 5.73
CA ILE A 28 2.66 -4.65 6.81
C ILE A 28 1.79 -5.92 6.75
N VAL A 29 1.33 -6.29 5.55
CA VAL A 29 0.37 -7.39 5.39
C VAL A 29 1.05 -8.75 5.39
N ALA A 30 2.06 -8.95 4.54
CA ALA A 30 2.78 -10.23 4.45
C ALA A 30 3.71 -10.45 5.65
N GLY A 31 4.18 -9.38 6.30
CA GLY A 31 5.00 -9.48 7.52
C GLY A 31 4.18 -9.66 8.81
N ALA A 32 2.85 -9.65 8.76
CA ALA A 32 1.99 -9.63 9.94
C ALA A 32 2.11 -10.87 10.83
N ASP A 33 2.47 -12.03 10.26
CA ASP A 33 2.72 -13.28 10.98
C ASP A 33 4.22 -13.51 11.28
N GLY A 34 5.06 -12.54 10.92
CA GLY A 34 6.51 -12.55 11.09
C GLY A 34 7.28 -13.28 9.98
N ARG A 35 6.63 -13.77 8.91
CA ARG A 35 7.32 -14.47 7.81
C ARG A 35 6.66 -14.21 6.45
N ILE A 36 7.42 -13.57 5.56
CA ILE A 36 7.02 -13.40 4.16
C ILE A 36 7.37 -14.66 3.36
N ASP A 37 6.38 -15.28 2.70
CA ASP A 37 6.58 -16.48 1.89
C ASP A 37 6.71 -16.20 0.37
N GLN A 38 7.10 -17.22 -0.41
CA GLN A 38 7.30 -17.07 -1.85
C GLN A 38 6.00 -16.83 -2.64
N LYS A 39 4.85 -17.32 -2.15
CA LYS A 39 3.54 -17.09 -2.78
C LYS A 39 3.13 -15.64 -2.62
N GLU A 40 3.38 -15.06 -1.46
CA GLU A 40 3.11 -13.65 -1.18
C GLU A 40 3.98 -12.73 -2.03
N VAL A 41 5.27 -13.03 -2.15
CA VAL A 41 6.19 -12.32 -3.05
C VAL A 41 5.73 -12.43 -4.50
N ALA A 42 5.35 -13.62 -4.96
CA ALA A 42 4.85 -13.83 -6.32
C ALA A 42 3.54 -13.07 -6.58
N ALA A 43 2.63 -13.07 -5.61
CA ALA A 43 1.38 -12.31 -5.68
C ALA A 43 1.68 -10.81 -5.75
N PHE A 44 2.55 -10.29 -4.90
CA PHE A 44 2.93 -8.88 -4.91
C PHE A 44 3.57 -8.46 -6.24
N LYS A 45 4.48 -9.25 -6.80
CA LYS A 45 5.06 -9.00 -8.13
C LYS A 45 3.99 -8.88 -9.22
N LYS A 46 2.99 -9.77 -9.19
CA LYS A 46 1.85 -9.70 -10.12
C LYS A 46 1.05 -8.40 -9.94
N LEU A 47 0.85 -7.95 -8.70
CA LEU A 47 0.15 -6.69 -8.41
C LEU A 47 0.90 -5.46 -8.91
N LEU A 48 2.24 -5.46 -8.86
CA LEU A 48 3.04 -4.39 -9.47
C LEU A 48 2.84 -4.35 -10.99
N VAL A 49 2.80 -5.51 -11.65
CA VAL A 49 2.49 -5.54 -13.09
C VAL A 49 1.06 -5.08 -13.38
N GLU A 50 0.08 -5.47 -12.57
CA GLU A 50 -1.30 -4.95 -12.67
C GLU A 50 -1.37 -3.42 -12.44
N GLY A 51 -0.53 -2.88 -11.56
CA GLY A 51 -0.43 -1.45 -11.28
C GLY A 51 -0.03 -0.62 -12.51
N LEU A 52 0.84 -1.15 -13.38
CA LEU A 52 1.18 -0.52 -14.67
C LEU A 52 -0.02 -0.38 -15.62
N LEU A 53 -1.06 -1.19 -15.42
CA LEU A 53 -2.28 -1.21 -16.23
C LEU A 53 -3.46 -0.54 -15.51
N SER A 54 -3.23 0.08 -14.34
CA SER A 54 -4.30 0.69 -13.55
C SER A 54 -4.91 1.90 -14.28
N ASP A 55 -6.24 2.01 -14.19
CA ASP A 55 -6.98 3.22 -14.59
C ASP A 55 -6.78 4.38 -13.61
N ILE A 56 -6.24 4.11 -12.42
CA ILE A 56 -5.90 5.12 -11.44
C ILE A 56 -4.53 5.70 -11.82
N GLN A 57 -4.54 6.92 -12.37
CA GLN A 57 -3.35 7.56 -12.93
C GLN A 57 -2.17 7.58 -11.96
N LEU A 58 -2.40 7.94 -10.68
CA LEU A 58 -1.33 7.98 -9.69
C LEU A 58 -0.74 6.58 -9.43
N MET A 59 -1.57 5.55 -9.32
CA MET A 59 -1.10 4.17 -9.11
C MET A 59 -0.22 3.72 -10.27
N LYS A 60 -0.62 4.05 -11.51
CA LYS A 60 0.17 3.75 -12.71
C LYS A 60 1.54 4.42 -12.69
N LEU A 61 1.60 5.71 -12.35
CA LEU A 61 2.86 6.47 -12.28
C LEU A 61 3.77 5.94 -11.18
N VAL A 62 3.23 5.78 -9.96
CA VAL A 62 3.97 5.26 -8.79
C VAL A 62 4.56 3.89 -9.11
N THR A 63 3.76 2.99 -9.68
CA THR A 63 4.21 1.63 -9.98
C THR A 63 5.28 1.62 -11.08
N ASN A 64 5.14 2.48 -12.10
CA ASN A 64 6.13 2.61 -13.17
C ASN A 64 7.49 3.08 -12.66
N ASP A 65 7.52 4.08 -11.78
CA ASP A 65 8.77 4.59 -11.21
C ASP A 65 9.34 3.61 -10.17
N LEU A 66 8.49 3.01 -9.32
CA LEU A 66 8.93 2.00 -8.36
C LEU A 66 9.60 0.81 -9.05
N LEU A 67 9.10 0.37 -10.20
CA LEU A 67 9.69 -0.77 -10.92
C LEU A 67 11.07 -0.46 -11.52
N GLN A 68 11.41 0.80 -11.76
CA GLN A 68 12.73 1.20 -12.24
C GLN A 68 13.79 1.10 -11.13
N ASP A 69 13.41 1.38 -9.88
CA ASP A 69 14.31 1.41 -8.72
C ASP A 69 13.97 0.33 -7.66
N LEU A 70 13.30 -0.75 -8.08
CA LEU A 70 12.69 -1.73 -7.18
C LEU A 70 13.69 -2.32 -6.17
N GLU A 71 14.90 -2.66 -6.61
CA GLU A 71 15.92 -3.26 -5.75
C GLU A 71 16.39 -2.32 -4.64
N SER A 72 16.62 -1.04 -4.96
CA SER A 72 17.01 -0.04 -3.94
C SER A 72 15.88 0.20 -2.95
N LEU A 73 14.67 0.46 -3.46
CA LEU A 73 13.50 0.77 -2.63
C LEU A 73 13.12 -0.40 -1.72
N THR A 74 13.19 -1.64 -2.22
CA THR A 74 12.97 -2.84 -1.39
C THR A 74 14.02 -2.96 -0.30
N SER A 75 15.30 -2.77 -0.61
CA SER A 75 16.37 -2.82 0.39
C SER A 75 16.12 -1.82 1.53
N GLU A 76 15.69 -0.60 1.22
CA GLU A 76 15.41 0.44 2.21
C GLU A 76 14.23 0.10 3.13
N VAL A 77 13.12 -0.39 2.55
CA VAL A 77 11.92 -0.78 3.30
C VAL A 77 12.20 -2.00 4.20
N PHE A 78 12.87 -3.02 3.68
CA PHE A 78 13.11 -4.28 4.38
C PHE A 78 14.35 -4.26 5.29
N ALA A 79 15.20 -3.24 5.22
CA ALA A 79 16.30 -3.04 6.18
C ALA A 79 15.84 -2.63 7.59
N GLY A 80 14.53 -2.44 7.82
CA GLY A 80 13.98 -2.05 9.12
C GLY A 80 14.33 -0.62 9.53
N LYS A 81 14.75 0.22 8.57
CA LYS A 81 15.15 1.62 8.80
C LYS A 81 13.98 2.59 8.74
N MET A 82 12.79 2.12 8.37
CA MET A 82 11.60 2.94 8.18
C MET A 82 10.54 2.58 9.21
N ASP A 83 9.94 3.58 9.83
CA ASP A 83 8.78 3.40 10.71
C ASP A 83 7.50 3.31 9.84
N PRO A 84 6.77 2.18 9.87
CA PRO A 84 5.58 2.01 9.02
C PRO A 84 4.50 3.06 9.27
N ASN A 85 4.31 3.56 10.50
CA ASN A 85 3.28 4.55 10.79
C ASN A 85 3.64 5.91 10.18
N GLN A 86 4.90 6.34 10.32
CA GLN A 86 5.41 7.56 9.69
C GLN A 86 5.34 7.49 8.17
N CYS A 87 5.65 6.33 7.58
CA CYS A 87 5.49 6.13 6.14
C CYS A 87 4.03 6.29 5.70
N MET A 88 3.09 5.64 6.40
CA MET A 88 1.66 5.73 6.09
C MET A 88 1.12 7.16 6.21
N GLU A 89 1.54 7.88 7.25
CA GLU A 89 1.21 9.30 7.41
C GLU A 89 1.75 10.14 6.26
N SER A 90 3.01 9.94 5.86
CA SER A 90 3.64 10.68 4.76
C SER A 90 2.92 10.42 3.43
N ILE A 91 2.56 9.16 3.16
CA ILE A 91 1.77 8.77 1.98
C ILE A 91 0.41 9.46 1.98
N ARG A 92 -0.29 9.44 3.12
CA ARG A 92 -1.61 10.06 3.29
C ARG A 92 -1.53 11.56 3.06
N ASN A 93 -0.60 12.24 3.72
CA ASN A 93 -0.47 13.69 3.65
C ASN A 93 -0.10 14.14 2.23
N ALA A 94 0.77 13.41 1.53
CA ALA A 94 1.12 13.70 0.14
C ALA A 94 -0.12 13.71 -0.78
N VAL A 95 -0.96 12.67 -0.70
CA VAL A 95 -2.15 12.60 -1.57
C VAL A 95 -3.28 13.54 -1.14
N ASP A 96 -3.46 13.76 0.16
CA ASP A 96 -4.53 14.64 0.66
C ASP A 96 -4.23 16.13 0.44
N THR A 97 -2.95 16.50 0.37
CA THR A 97 -2.52 17.87 0.08
C THR A 97 -2.58 18.15 -1.41
N GLU A 98 -2.05 17.24 -2.22
CA GLU A 98 -1.80 17.53 -3.64
C GLU A 98 -2.94 17.13 -4.57
N LEU A 99 -3.89 16.29 -4.13
CA LEU A 99 -4.96 15.78 -4.98
C LEU A 99 -6.35 16.20 -4.50
N THR A 100 -7.33 16.06 -5.38
CA THR A 100 -8.73 16.14 -4.96
C THR A 100 -9.10 14.96 -4.05
N GLN A 101 -10.13 15.12 -3.23
CA GLN A 101 -10.61 14.07 -2.32
C GLN A 101 -10.92 12.76 -3.06
N GLU A 102 -11.49 12.83 -4.26
CA GLU A 102 -11.83 11.67 -5.09
C GLU A 102 -10.57 10.94 -5.59
N GLU A 103 -9.59 11.68 -6.10
CA GLU A 103 -8.32 11.13 -6.60
C GLU A 103 -7.51 10.49 -5.46
N ALA A 104 -7.40 11.19 -4.32
CA ALA A 104 -6.72 10.69 -3.12
C ALA A 104 -7.38 9.41 -2.61
N LEU A 105 -8.72 9.40 -2.51
CA LEU A 105 -9.48 8.22 -2.09
C LEU A 105 -9.29 7.05 -3.06
N ALA A 106 -9.34 7.28 -4.37
CA ALA A 106 -9.13 6.24 -5.37
C ALA A 106 -7.75 5.57 -5.20
N PHE A 107 -6.69 6.37 -5.03
CA PHE A 107 -5.35 5.84 -4.79
C PHE A 107 -5.25 5.05 -3.48
N LYS A 108 -5.79 5.59 -2.38
CA LYS A 108 -5.83 4.91 -1.07
C LYS A 108 -6.59 3.57 -1.13
N LEU A 109 -7.69 3.51 -1.86
CA LEU A 109 -8.44 2.26 -2.06
C LEU A 109 -7.67 1.25 -2.93
N ALA A 110 -6.91 1.72 -3.91
CA ALA A 110 -6.03 0.84 -4.70
C ALA A 110 -4.91 0.24 -3.85
N LEU A 111 -4.31 1.05 -2.98
CA LEU A 111 -3.35 0.61 -1.97
C LEU A 111 -3.95 -0.43 -1.01
N LEU A 112 -5.15 -0.20 -0.47
CA LEU A 112 -5.85 -1.18 0.36
C LEU A 112 -6.16 -2.48 -0.42
N SER A 113 -6.51 -2.36 -1.70
CA SER A 113 -6.77 -3.50 -2.59
C SER A 113 -5.53 -4.37 -2.79
N ILE A 114 -4.33 -3.77 -2.87
CA ILE A 114 -3.05 -4.50 -2.90
C ILE A 114 -2.92 -5.37 -1.64
N GLY A 115 -3.07 -4.78 -0.45
CA GLY A 115 -3.02 -5.51 0.82
C GLY A 115 -4.01 -6.67 0.88
N LYS A 116 -5.27 -6.42 0.48
CA LYS A 116 -6.31 -7.47 0.44
C LYS A 116 -5.96 -8.63 -0.49
N LYS A 117 -5.39 -8.35 -1.66
CA LYS A 117 -5.01 -9.37 -2.64
C LYS A 117 -3.80 -10.20 -2.16
N ILE A 118 -2.84 -9.58 -1.47
CA ILE A 118 -1.72 -10.28 -0.83
C ILE A 118 -2.25 -11.25 0.22
N ALA A 119 -3.02 -10.76 1.21
CA ALA A 119 -3.57 -11.60 2.27
C ALA A 119 -4.34 -12.80 1.72
N LYS A 120 -5.13 -12.59 0.65
CA LYS A 120 -5.86 -13.67 -0.03
C LYS A 120 -4.94 -14.71 -0.68
N ALA A 121 -3.81 -14.29 -1.25
CA ALA A 121 -2.85 -15.18 -1.90
C ALA A 121 -2.08 -16.03 -0.88
N SER A 122 -1.86 -15.52 0.32
CA SER A 122 -1.28 -16.23 1.48
C SER A 122 -2.18 -17.39 1.95
N GLY A 123 -3.43 -17.47 1.49
CA GLY A 123 -4.45 -18.36 2.06
C GLY A 123 -5.12 -17.80 3.31
N GLY A 124 -4.60 -16.67 3.83
CA GLY A 124 -5.29 -15.78 4.72
C GLY A 124 -6.55 -15.21 4.08
N PHE A 125 -7.51 -14.85 4.91
CA PHE A 125 -8.74 -14.16 4.50
C PHE A 125 -9.78 -14.95 3.65
N LEU A 126 -9.45 -15.68 2.56
CA LEU A 126 -10.49 -16.24 1.64
C LEU A 126 -10.09 -17.52 0.85
N GLY A 127 -9.15 -18.33 1.32
CA GLY A 127 -8.78 -19.60 0.69
C GLY A 127 -8.92 -20.79 1.63
N LEU A 128 -9.98 -21.59 1.47
CA LEU A 128 -10.20 -22.98 1.97
C LEU A 128 -9.46 -23.45 3.25
N GLY A 129 -9.28 -22.56 4.25
CA GLY A 129 -8.60 -22.86 5.50
C GLY A 129 -9.28 -22.08 6.62
N ASN A 130 -9.95 -22.80 7.52
CA ASN A 130 -10.75 -22.29 8.64
C ASN A 130 -9.98 -21.50 9.72
N ARG A 131 -8.82 -20.90 9.41
CA ARG A 131 -8.08 -20.03 10.33
C ARG A 131 -7.94 -18.66 9.72
N ILE A 132 -8.90 -17.80 10.05
CA ILE A 132 -8.65 -16.36 10.03
C ILE A 132 -7.47 -16.12 10.97
N CYS A 133 -6.32 -15.69 10.46
CA CYS A 133 -5.27 -15.19 11.33
C CYS A 133 -5.74 -13.84 11.87
N LEU A 134 -5.99 -13.75 13.18
CA LEU A 134 -6.46 -12.51 13.82
C LEU A 134 -5.52 -11.33 13.52
N SER A 135 -4.23 -11.61 13.33
CA SER A 135 -3.20 -10.65 12.95
C SER A 135 -3.44 -10.05 11.56
N GLU A 136 -3.80 -10.83 10.54
CA GLU A 136 -4.04 -10.31 9.18
C GLU A 136 -5.30 -9.44 9.12
N LYS A 137 -6.36 -9.83 9.85
CA LYS A 137 -7.58 -9.01 9.96
C LYS A 137 -7.26 -7.68 10.65
N GLN A 138 -6.48 -7.73 11.73
CA GLN A 138 -6.04 -6.54 12.44
C GLN A 138 -5.14 -5.66 11.56
N ALA A 139 -4.23 -6.25 10.78
CA ALA A 139 -3.37 -5.54 9.84
C ALA A 139 -4.18 -4.80 8.77
N MET A 140 -5.20 -5.44 8.19
CA MET A 140 -6.08 -4.81 7.20
C MET A 140 -6.93 -3.68 7.80
N VAL A 141 -7.44 -3.84 9.02
CA VAL A 141 -8.17 -2.79 9.74
C VAL A 141 -7.25 -1.60 10.04
N THR A 142 -6.04 -1.88 10.54
CA THR A 142 -5.02 -0.87 10.84
C THR A 142 -4.60 -0.13 9.57
N LEU A 143 -4.40 -0.85 8.47
CA LEU A 143 -4.08 -0.28 7.16
C LEU A 143 -5.19 0.65 6.65
N ALA A 144 -6.45 0.21 6.76
CA ALA A 144 -7.60 1.02 6.37
C ALA A 144 -7.74 2.28 7.24
N ALA A 145 -7.50 2.18 8.55
CA ALA A 145 -7.42 3.36 9.42
C ALA A 145 -6.29 4.28 9.01
N ALA A 146 -5.07 3.77 8.83
CA ALA A 146 -3.90 4.58 8.50
C ALA A 146 -4.07 5.35 7.17
N LEU A 147 -4.80 4.77 6.22
CA LEU A 147 -5.15 5.42 4.95
C LEU A 147 -6.35 6.38 5.04
N HIS A 148 -7.00 6.50 6.19
CA HIS A 148 -8.27 7.23 6.38
C HIS A 148 -9.38 6.81 5.40
N VAL A 149 -9.48 5.51 5.08
CA VAL A 149 -10.58 4.97 4.24
C VAL A 149 -11.73 4.37 5.07
N ILE A 150 -11.51 4.23 6.38
CA ILE A 150 -12.54 3.94 7.38
C ILE A 150 -12.31 4.84 8.58
N ASN A 151 -13.40 5.19 9.28
CA ASN A 151 -13.29 5.67 10.66
C ASN A 151 -13.30 4.45 11.57
N ILE A 152 -12.19 4.20 12.29
CA ILE A 152 -12.24 3.28 13.43
C ILE A 152 -12.86 4.09 14.58
N PRO A 153 -14.02 3.70 15.13
CA PRO A 153 -14.50 4.33 16.35
C PRO A 153 -13.43 4.11 17.42
N GLU A 154 -12.95 5.20 18.03
CA GLU A 154 -12.01 5.11 19.14
C GLU A 154 -12.59 4.16 20.17
N GLY A 155 -11.87 3.06 20.44
CA GLY A 155 -12.28 2.12 21.47
C GLY A 155 -12.33 2.87 22.79
N ASN A 156 -13.52 2.99 23.38
CA ASN A 156 -13.66 3.44 24.76
C ASN A 156 -12.77 2.53 25.62
N GLY A 157 -11.73 3.14 26.23
CA GLY A 157 -10.84 2.48 27.18
C GLY A 157 -11.55 1.99 28.44
#